data_AF-A0A542DJZ6-F1
#
_entry.id   AF-A0A542DJZ6-F1
#
_cell.length_a   1.000
_cell.length_b   1.000
_cell.length_c   1.000
_cell.angle_alpha   90.00
_cell.angle_beta   90.00
_cell.angle_gamma   90.00
#
_symmetry.space_group_name_H-M   'P 1'
#
loop_
_entity.id
_entity.type
_entity.pdbx_description
1 polymer ?
#
loop_
_entity_poly.entity_id
_entity_poly.type
_entity_poly.pdbx_seq_one_letter_code
_entity_poly.pdbx_strand_id
1 'polypeptide(L)'
;MSKKRTAALSAGALSLLLVGGLAPMASATEAEDSAYAIAASKLITIPKTPHVVGSGKESLVAADLPPGEMPLLHMGVLNAEAEQGYAKASVAELKLDLPTLPISAEKIVAKCDDRTGSIALATVKIGPKRITLGEHIKPNTTIGVENLATVTLNKQTENEDGSLTVTAISVKVLGKLQTVDISSATCTEKQGGTEPTETTGPSEPTETTGPSEPTETTTSTQPGDGGDNGGDDDDLPGDEADENGNAPRPTPQPGHLDVTG
;
A
#
# COMPACT_ATOMS: atom_id res chain seq x y z
N MET A 1 22.16 39.95 -44.09
CA MET A 1 23.34 39.22 -44.64
C MET A 1 24.03 38.44 -43.52
N SER A 2 24.65 37.29 -43.81
CA SER A 2 25.80 36.65 -43.12
C SER A 2 25.84 36.58 -41.57
N LYS A 3 26.17 35.46 -40.91
CA LYS A 3 26.74 34.17 -41.35
C LYS A 3 26.41 33.06 -40.33
N LYS A 4 26.31 31.82 -40.80
CA LYS A 4 26.29 30.59 -39.96
C LYS A 4 27.71 30.19 -39.53
N ARG A 5 27.82 29.47 -38.40
CA ARG A 5 28.74 28.34 -38.07
C ARG A 5 28.60 28.02 -36.57
N THR A 6 28.85 26.84 -36.00
CA THR A 6 28.77 25.40 -36.35
C THR A 6 29.46 24.69 -35.17
N ALA A 7 28.77 23.72 -34.57
CA ALA A 7 29.19 22.62 -33.68
C ALA A 7 30.65 22.44 -33.19
N ALA A 8 30.76 21.89 -31.96
CA ALA A 8 31.75 20.88 -31.61
C ALA A 8 31.17 19.90 -30.55
N LEU A 9 30.94 18.65 -30.93
CA LEU A 9 30.82 17.54 -29.96
C LEU A 9 32.24 17.06 -29.63
N SER A 10 32.65 17.11 -28.36
CA SER A 10 33.91 16.53 -27.91
C SER A 10 33.68 15.12 -27.35
N ALA A 11 33.85 14.10 -28.19
CA ALA A 11 33.94 12.72 -27.75
C ALA A 11 35.29 12.50 -27.04
N GLY A 12 35.28 12.48 -25.70
CA GLY A 12 36.45 12.19 -24.88
C GLY A 12 36.61 10.70 -24.61
N ALA A 13 37.29 9.96 -25.50
CA ALA A 13 37.68 8.58 -25.23
C ALA A 13 38.89 8.56 -24.29
N LEU A 14 38.67 8.23 -23.01
CA LEU A 14 39.70 8.07 -21.99
C LEU A 14 39.94 6.57 -21.74
N SER A 15 40.88 6.00 -22.50
CA SER A 15 41.40 4.66 -22.23
C SER A 15 42.22 4.68 -20.93
N LEU A 16 41.68 4.09 -19.86
CA LEU A 16 42.39 3.89 -18.60
C LEU A 16 42.87 2.43 -18.47
N LEU A 17 44.10 2.29 -17.99
CA LEU A 17 44.81 1.02 -17.88
C LEU A 17 44.18 0.10 -16.82
N LEU A 18 43.97 -1.17 -17.18
CA LEU A 18 43.69 -2.23 -16.21
C LEU A 18 44.95 -2.48 -15.36
N VAL A 19 44.97 -1.93 -14.15
CA VAL A 19 45.82 -2.40 -13.05
C VAL A 19 44.88 -2.95 -11.98
N GLY A 20 45.09 -4.19 -11.55
CA GLY A 20 44.13 -4.98 -10.77
C GLY A 20 43.89 -4.50 -9.34
N GLY A 21 43.14 -3.41 -9.20
CA GLY A 21 42.45 -3.05 -7.96
C GLY A 21 41.03 -3.59 -7.98
N LEU A 22 40.60 -4.25 -6.91
CA LEU A 22 39.19 -4.51 -6.64
C LEU A 22 38.49 -3.15 -6.48
N ALA A 23 37.84 -2.66 -7.53
CA ALA A 23 36.94 -1.54 -7.41
C ALA A 23 35.84 -1.94 -6.41
N PRO A 24 35.48 -1.09 -5.42
CA PRO A 24 34.32 -1.36 -4.59
C PRO A 24 33.11 -1.39 -5.52
N MET A 25 32.50 -2.58 -5.65
CA MET A 25 31.15 -2.71 -6.19
C MET A 25 30.27 -1.87 -5.28
N ALA A 26 29.88 -0.68 -5.74
CA ALA A 26 28.86 0.10 -5.09
C ALA A 26 27.54 -0.65 -5.32
N SER A 27 27.20 -1.54 -4.38
CA SER A 27 25.85 -2.09 -4.31
C SER A 27 24.89 -0.92 -4.28
N ALA A 28 24.10 -0.74 -5.34
CA ALA A 28 22.94 0.12 -5.26
C ALA A 28 22.08 -0.44 -4.12
N THR A 29 21.83 0.37 -3.10
CA THR A 29 20.76 0.08 -2.14
C THR A 29 19.48 0.03 -2.94
N GLU A 30 18.91 -1.16 -3.08
CA GLU A 30 17.61 -1.35 -3.70
C GLU A 30 16.57 -0.55 -2.91
N ALA A 31 15.54 -0.05 -3.60
CA ALA A 31 14.45 0.65 -2.93
C ALA A 31 13.75 -0.32 -1.96
N GLU A 32 13.48 0.13 -0.73
CA GLU A 32 12.81 -0.67 0.29
C GLU A 32 11.41 -0.13 0.58
N ASP A 33 10.43 -1.04 0.65
CA ASP A 33 9.12 -0.72 1.21
C ASP A 33 9.27 -0.26 2.66
N SER A 34 8.54 0.79 3.06
CA SER A 34 8.61 1.32 4.43
C SER A 34 7.36 2.06 4.85
N ALA A 35 7.09 2.10 6.14
CA ALA A 35 5.92 2.82 6.67
C ALA A 35 6.26 3.50 8.01
N TYR A 36 5.62 4.64 8.28
CA TYR A 36 5.64 5.27 9.59
C TYR A 36 4.35 6.03 9.90
N ALA A 37 3.93 6.04 11.16
CA ALA A 37 2.67 6.64 11.55
C ALA A 37 2.78 8.16 11.84
N ILE A 38 3.91 8.63 12.38
CA ILE A 38 4.23 10.05 12.44
C ILE A 38 5.71 10.30 12.19
N ALA A 39 6.05 11.44 11.57
CA ALA A 39 7.35 12.09 11.67
C ALA A 39 7.18 13.61 11.70
N ALA A 40 8.15 14.32 12.27
CA ALA A 40 8.21 15.77 12.19
C ALA A 40 9.65 16.28 12.09
N SER A 41 9.83 17.44 11.47
CA SER A 41 11.16 18.01 11.24
C SER A 41 11.16 19.54 11.25
N LYS A 42 12.38 20.09 11.37
CA LYS A 42 12.75 21.51 11.51
C LYS A 42 12.85 21.99 12.95
N LEU A 43 11.89 22.78 13.46
CA LEU A 43 11.95 23.36 14.82
C LEU A 43 11.80 22.29 15.90
N ILE A 44 10.92 21.32 15.67
CA ILE A 44 10.72 20.13 16.50
C ILE A 44 10.93 18.91 15.62
N THR A 45 11.82 18.02 16.05
CA THR A 45 12.05 16.74 15.38
C THR A 45 11.34 15.64 16.14
N ILE A 46 10.41 14.97 15.46
CA ILE A 46 9.82 13.70 15.91
C ILE A 46 10.37 12.65 14.95
N PRO A 47 11.13 11.64 15.43
CA PRO A 47 11.60 10.56 14.56
C PRO A 47 10.40 9.82 13.93
N LYS A 48 10.64 9.09 12.84
CA LYS A 48 9.62 8.20 12.29
C LYS A 48 9.18 7.21 13.38
N THR A 49 7.91 7.17 13.77
CA THR A 49 7.44 6.37 14.92
C THR A 49 5.96 5.96 14.79
N PRO A 50 5.63 4.67 15.07
CA PRO A 50 6.45 3.50 14.73
C PRO A 50 7.02 3.58 13.30
N HIS A 51 8.06 2.81 12.99
CA HIS A 51 8.72 2.81 11.69
C HIS A 51 9.26 1.43 11.30
N VAL A 52 8.78 0.92 10.17
CA VAL A 52 9.24 -0.33 9.56
C VAL A 52 9.87 -0.06 8.19
N VAL A 53 10.86 -0.88 7.85
CA VAL A 53 11.55 -0.92 6.55
C VAL A 53 11.68 -2.39 6.15
N GLY A 54 11.51 -2.70 4.87
CA GLY A 54 11.38 -4.07 4.39
C GLY A 54 10.09 -4.71 4.88
N SER A 55 10.11 -6.02 5.13
CA SER A 55 8.94 -6.74 5.67
C SER A 55 8.87 -6.65 7.20
N GLY A 56 7.82 -6.02 7.73
CA GLY A 56 7.62 -5.87 9.17
C GLY A 56 6.35 -5.12 9.56
N LYS A 57 5.94 -5.28 10.83
CA LYS A 57 4.78 -4.60 11.42
C LYS A 57 5.13 -4.09 12.81
N GLU A 58 4.78 -2.85 13.11
CA GLU A 58 5.01 -2.22 14.40
C GLU A 58 3.79 -1.36 14.80
N SER A 59 3.41 -1.44 16.07
CA SER A 59 2.27 -0.72 16.64
C SER A 59 2.67 -0.01 17.93
N LEU A 60 2.18 1.20 18.12
CA LEU A 60 2.33 1.97 19.35
C LEU A 60 0.95 2.44 19.83
N VAL A 61 0.68 2.31 21.13
CA VAL A 61 -0.53 2.82 21.77
C VAL A 61 -0.16 4.06 22.58
N ALA A 62 -0.97 5.12 22.44
CA ALA A 62 -0.85 6.43 23.09
C ALA A 62 0.51 7.12 22.90
N ALA A 63 0.55 8.13 22.03
CA ALA A 63 1.69 9.03 21.88
C ALA A 63 1.26 10.49 22.13
N ASP A 64 1.68 11.00 23.29
CA ASP A 64 1.46 12.38 23.75
C ASP A 64 2.76 13.20 23.63
N LEU A 65 2.67 14.35 22.98
CA LEU A 65 3.80 15.19 22.59
C LEU A 65 3.52 16.68 22.86
N PRO A 66 4.23 17.33 23.81
CA PRO A 66 5.07 16.70 24.83
C PRO A 66 4.23 15.80 25.77
N PRO A 67 4.82 14.80 26.43
CA PRO A 67 4.11 13.97 27.40
C PRO A 67 3.70 14.79 28.63
N GLY A 68 2.47 14.59 29.11
CA GLY A 68 1.91 15.28 30.27
C GLY A 68 0.41 15.54 30.14
N GLU A 69 -0.15 16.36 31.03
CA GLU A 69 -1.60 16.63 31.09
C GLU A 69 -2.11 17.57 29.99
N MET A 70 -1.21 18.27 29.28
CA MET A 70 -1.53 19.21 28.19
C MET A 70 -0.66 18.91 26.96
N PRO A 71 -0.86 17.76 26.29
CA PRO A 71 -0.14 17.46 25.06
C PRO A 71 -0.61 18.38 23.93
N LEU A 72 0.33 18.94 23.17
CA LEU A 72 0.03 19.69 21.95
C LEU A 72 -0.42 18.74 20.83
N LEU A 73 0.02 17.48 20.90
CA LEU A 73 -0.28 16.43 19.95
C LEU A 73 -0.55 15.14 20.72
N HIS A 74 -1.72 14.57 20.53
CA HIS A 74 -2.19 13.29 21.06
C HIS A 74 -2.57 12.37 19.90
N MET A 75 -2.18 11.10 20.00
CA MET A 75 -2.52 10.04 19.04
C MET A 75 -2.81 8.75 19.82
N GLY A 76 -4.02 8.21 19.72
CA GLY A 76 -4.45 7.05 20.52
C GLY A 76 -3.83 5.72 20.09
N VAL A 77 -3.79 5.43 18.78
CA VAL A 77 -3.15 4.21 18.25
C VAL A 77 -2.42 4.55 16.96
N LEU A 78 -1.21 4.02 16.81
CA LEU A 78 -0.34 4.22 15.66
C LEU A 78 0.10 2.85 15.14
N ASN A 79 0.05 2.63 13.83
CA ASN A 79 0.53 1.39 13.20
C ASN A 79 1.35 1.71 11.95
N ALA A 80 2.42 0.95 11.75
CA ALA A 80 3.23 0.92 10.54
C ALA A 80 3.39 -0.54 10.09
N GLU A 81 3.22 -0.79 8.80
CA GLU A 81 3.23 -2.11 8.18
C GLU A 81 3.85 -1.97 6.79
N ALA A 82 4.83 -2.81 6.47
CA ALA A 82 5.45 -2.89 5.16
C ALA A 82 5.72 -4.36 4.82
N GLU A 83 5.54 -4.70 3.55
CA GLU A 83 5.72 -6.01 2.92
C GLU A 83 6.15 -5.75 1.46
N GLN A 84 6.54 -6.78 0.70
CA GLN A 84 7.06 -6.57 -0.65
C GLN A 84 6.07 -5.84 -1.58
N GLY A 85 6.46 -4.66 -2.08
CA GLY A 85 5.63 -3.78 -2.89
C GLY A 85 4.34 -3.30 -2.20
N TYR A 86 4.30 -3.33 -0.86
CA TYR A 86 3.14 -2.92 -0.07
C TYR A 86 3.57 -2.16 1.19
N ALA A 87 2.95 -1.01 1.43
CA ALA A 87 3.12 -0.30 2.69
C ALA A 87 1.81 0.31 3.17
N LYS A 88 1.64 0.35 4.48
CA LYS A 88 0.46 0.89 5.14
C LYS A 88 0.85 1.53 6.46
N ALA A 89 0.37 2.74 6.66
CA ALA A 89 0.40 3.40 7.95
C ALA A 89 -1.02 3.75 8.38
N SER A 90 -1.24 3.84 9.69
CA SER A 90 -2.49 4.39 10.22
C SER A 90 -2.31 5.04 11.58
N VAL A 91 -3.14 6.04 11.84
CA VAL A 91 -3.28 6.70 13.14
C VAL A 91 -4.76 6.77 13.50
N ALA A 92 -5.12 6.42 14.73
CA ALA A 92 -6.43 6.63 15.31
C ALA A 92 -6.37 7.72 16.40
N GLU A 93 -7.47 8.44 16.56
CA GLU A 93 -7.66 9.47 17.60
C GLU A 93 -6.58 10.57 17.59
N LEU A 94 -6.27 11.11 16.41
CA LEU A 94 -5.39 12.28 16.29
C LEU A 94 -6.08 13.52 16.87
N LYS A 95 -5.39 14.23 17.75
CA LYS A 95 -5.68 15.61 18.15
C LYS A 95 -4.37 16.39 18.15
N LEU A 96 -4.31 17.47 17.37
CA LEU A 96 -3.19 18.40 17.32
C LEU A 96 -3.74 19.78 17.66
N ASP A 97 -3.49 20.22 18.88
CA ASP A 97 -3.97 21.49 19.42
C ASP A 97 -2.92 22.59 19.20
N LEU A 98 -2.93 23.17 17.99
CA LEU A 98 -2.15 24.35 17.69
C LEU A 98 -2.99 25.60 18.02
N PRO A 99 -2.41 26.64 18.65
CA PRO A 99 -3.07 27.92 18.82
C PRO A 99 -3.68 28.41 17.50
N THR A 100 -4.97 28.70 17.49
CA THR A 100 -5.79 29.11 16.32
C THR A 100 -6.02 28.06 15.22
N LEU A 101 -5.43 26.86 15.29
CA LEU A 101 -5.64 25.79 14.30
C LEU A 101 -5.69 24.39 14.94
N PRO A 102 -6.77 24.06 15.68
CA PRO A 102 -6.99 22.69 16.16
C PRO A 102 -7.23 21.76 14.96
N ILE A 103 -6.48 20.68 14.89
CA ILE A 103 -6.66 19.60 13.91
C ILE A 103 -7.07 18.33 14.68
N SER A 104 -8.09 17.62 14.21
CA SER A 104 -8.44 16.31 14.78
C SER A 104 -8.92 15.34 13.70
N ALA A 105 -8.69 14.05 13.92
CA ALA A 105 -9.13 12.97 13.04
C ALA A 105 -9.44 11.71 13.87
N GLU A 106 -10.54 11.04 13.56
CA GLU A 106 -10.90 9.77 14.22
C GLU A 106 -10.01 8.62 13.72
N LYS A 107 -9.72 8.60 12.42
CA LYS A 107 -8.84 7.61 11.78
C LYS A 107 -8.19 8.20 10.54
N ILE A 108 -6.91 7.92 10.36
CA ILE A 108 -6.11 8.27 9.20
C ILE A 108 -5.45 6.99 8.73
N VAL A 109 -5.50 6.71 7.43
CA VAL A 109 -4.81 5.58 6.80
C VAL A 109 -4.14 6.07 5.52
N ALA A 110 -2.88 5.72 5.33
CA ALA A 110 -2.21 5.73 4.04
C ALA A 110 -1.93 4.30 3.61
N LYS A 111 -2.13 4.01 2.33
CA LYS A 111 -1.76 2.75 1.69
C LYS A 111 -0.98 3.06 0.42
N CYS A 112 0.06 2.29 0.18
CA CYS A 112 0.78 2.20 -1.06
C CYS A 112 0.80 0.70 -1.42
N ASP A 113 0.31 0.36 -2.61
CA ASP A 113 0.23 -1.02 -3.09
C ASP A 113 0.65 -1.04 -4.55
N ASP A 114 1.79 -1.67 -4.86
CA ASP A 114 2.39 -1.73 -6.19
C ASP A 114 2.47 -0.36 -6.89
N ARG A 115 3.15 0.58 -6.22
CA ARG A 115 3.20 2.02 -6.53
C ARG A 115 1.85 2.73 -6.75
N THR A 116 0.73 2.15 -6.30
CA THR A 116 -0.58 2.80 -6.32
C THR A 116 -0.93 3.36 -4.94
N GLY A 117 -0.95 4.69 -4.83
CA GLY A 117 -1.19 5.40 -3.57
C GLY A 117 -2.65 5.73 -3.31
N SER A 118 -3.13 5.42 -2.10
CA SER A 118 -4.48 5.80 -1.63
C SER A 118 -4.49 6.16 -0.14
N ILE A 119 -5.50 6.92 0.27
CA ILE A 119 -5.69 7.31 1.67
C ILE A 119 -7.15 7.14 2.08
N ALA A 120 -7.40 6.94 3.38
CA ALA A 120 -8.74 6.95 3.96
C ALA A 120 -8.74 7.79 5.24
N LEU A 121 -9.68 8.74 5.33
CA LEU A 121 -9.79 9.69 6.44
C LEU A 121 -11.17 9.59 7.09
N ALA A 122 -11.22 9.21 8.37
CA ALA A 122 -12.42 9.33 9.20
C ALA A 122 -12.45 10.67 9.93
N THR A 123 -13.48 11.46 9.62
CA THR A 123 -13.88 12.71 10.28
C THR A 123 -12.71 13.64 10.59
N VAL A 124 -12.15 14.29 9.57
CA VAL A 124 -11.05 15.24 9.75
C VAL A 124 -11.62 16.65 9.97
N LYS A 125 -11.16 17.32 11.01
CA LYS A 125 -11.46 18.72 11.32
C LYS A 125 -10.16 19.52 11.28
N ILE A 126 -10.15 20.64 10.58
CA ILE A 126 -9.01 21.54 10.44
C ILE A 126 -9.53 22.96 10.71
N GLY A 127 -9.36 23.42 11.96
CA GLY A 127 -10.00 24.63 12.46
C GLY A 127 -11.53 24.54 12.28
N PRO A 128 -12.18 25.52 11.64
CA PRO A 128 -13.63 25.49 11.40
C PRO A 128 -14.06 24.53 10.27
N LYS A 129 -13.13 24.06 9.43
CA LYS A 129 -13.46 23.21 8.27
C LYS A 129 -13.57 21.75 8.69
N ARG A 130 -14.58 21.04 8.17
CA ARG A 130 -14.76 19.59 8.31
C ARG A 130 -14.63 18.90 6.96
N ILE A 131 -14.06 17.70 6.98
CA ILE A 131 -13.85 16.81 5.84
C ILE A 131 -14.32 15.42 6.26
N THR A 132 -15.15 14.79 5.44
CA THR A 132 -15.86 13.54 5.78
C THR A 132 -15.36 12.34 4.98
N LEU A 133 -15.68 11.14 5.46
CA LEU A 133 -15.40 9.87 4.77
C LEU A 133 -16.01 9.83 3.37
N GLY A 134 -15.35 9.10 2.47
CA GLY A 134 -15.91 8.70 1.17
C GLY A 134 -15.55 9.60 -0.01
N GLU A 135 -14.97 10.78 0.20
CA GLU A 135 -14.39 11.53 -0.92
C GLU A 135 -13.10 10.86 -1.41
N HIS A 136 -13.03 10.59 -2.72
CA HIS A 136 -11.77 10.26 -3.39
C HIS A 136 -10.88 11.51 -3.43
N ILE A 137 -10.11 11.70 -2.36
CA ILE A 137 -9.15 12.81 -2.24
C ILE A 137 -8.06 12.63 -3.30
N LYS A 138 -8.05 13.53 -4.29
CA LYS A 138 -7.06 13.52 -5.38
C LYS A 138 -5.64 13.65 -4.81
N PRO A 139 -4.62 13.04 -5.44
CA PRO A 139 -3.24 13.22 -5.05
C PRO A 139 -2.86 14.70 -4.92
N ASN A 140 -2.08 15.03 -3.90
CA ASN A 140 -1.54 16.35 -3.59
C ASN A 140 -2.60 17.46 -3.36
N THR A 141 -3.83 17.08 -2.94
CA THR A 141 -4.89 18.03 -2.57
C THR A 141 -4.44 18.95 -1.44
N THR A 142 -4.43 20.26 -1.67
CA THR A 142 -3.87 21.23 -0.72
C THR A 142 -4.94 22.19 -0.17
N ILE A 143 -4.94 22.36 1.15
CA ILE A 143 -5.84 23.21 1.92
C ILE A 143 -5.00 24.28 2.63
N GLY A 144 -5.17 25.53 2.20
CA GLY A 144 -4.58 26.69 2.88
C GLY A 144 -5.37 27.11 4.12
N VAL A 145 -4.65 27.51 5.17
CA VAL A 145 -5.20 28.11 6.38
C VAL A 145 -4.49 29.44 6.63
N GLU A 146 -5.12 30.54 6.21
CA GLU A 146 -4.83 31.95 6.58
C GLU A 146 -3.37 32.31 6.88
N ASN A 147 -2.44 31.94 5.99
CA ASN A 147 -0.98 32.13 6.13
C ASN A 147 -0.30 31.42 7.32
N LEU A 148 -1.07 30.77 8.20
CA LEU A 148 -0.60 30.01 9.36
C LEU A 148 -0.10 28.61 8.98
N ALA A 149 -0.83 27.92 8.10
CA ALA A 149 -0.49 26.56 7.70
C ALA A 149 -0.94 26.20 6.28
N THR A 150 -0.27 25.21 5.71
CA THR A 150 -0.68 24.50 4.50
C THR A 150 -0.80 23.02 4.83
N VAL A 151 -2.01 22.48 4.70
CA VAL A 151 -2.26 21.04 4.87
C VAL A 151 -2.38 20.42 3.49
N THR A 152 -1.49 19.49 3.15
CA THR A 152 -1.61 18.67 1.94
C THR A 152 -2.12 17.30 2.32
N LEU A 153 -3.29 16.95 1.80
CA LEU A 153 -3.91 15.63 1.91
C LEU A 153 -3.52 14.76 0.71
N ASN A 154 -3.36 13.47 0.95
CA ASN A 154 -2.92 12.50 -0.07
C ASN A 154 -1.66 12.98 -0.81
N LYS A 155 -0.66 13.45 -0.06
CA LYS A 155 0.63 13.88 -0.63
C LYS A 155 1.29 12.65 -1.23
N GLN A 156 1.51 12.66 -2.53
CA GLN A 156 2.15 11.57 -3.28
C GLN A 156 3.42 12.10 -3.94
N THR A 157 4.50 11.35 -3.81
CA THR A 157 5.83 11.71 -4.31
C THR A 157 6.52 10.46 -4.80
N GLU A 158 6.78 10.40 -6.10
CA GLU A 158 7.66 9.42 -6.72
C GLU A 158 9.11 9.79 -6.35
N ASN A 159 9.86 8.82 -5.85
CA ASN A 159 11.23 9.02 -5.37
C ASN A 159 12.23 8.69 -6.49
N GLU A 160 13.49 9.14 -6.36
CA GLU A 160 14.54 8.91 -7.37
C GLU A 160 14.91 7.43 -7.57
N ASP A 161 14.54 6.57 -6.61
CA ASP A 161 14.70 5.12 -6.65
C ASP A 161 13.52 4.36 -7.30
N GLY A 162 12.50 5.08 -7.79
CA GLY A 162 11.30 4.52 -8.44
C GLY A 162 10.18 4.09 -7.49
N SER A 163 10.37 4.18 -6.17
CA SER A 163 9.31 3.93 -5.19
C SER A 163 8.31 5.10 -5.11
N LEU A 164 7.07 4.82 -4.71
CA LEU A 164 6.07 5.85 -4.42
C LEU A 164 5.95 6.05 -2.90
N THR A 165 6.14 7.28 -2.43
CA THR A 165 5.78 7.69 -1.06
C THR A 165 4.41 8.35 -1.03
N VAL A 166 3.54 7.86 -0.15
CA VAL A 166 2.16 8.32 0.09
C VAL A 166 2.02 8.77 1.53
N THR A 167 1.68 10.04 1.78
CA THR A 167 1.42 10.59 3.11
C THR A 167 -0.02 11.09 3.21
N ALA A 168 -0.78 10.59 4.19
CA ALA A 168 -2.20 10.92 4.32
C ALA A 168 -2.44 12.39 4.65
N ILE A 169 -1.70 12.94 5.62
CA ILE A 169 -1.74 14.36 6.00
C ILE A 169 -0.31 14.87 6.17
N SER A 170 0.06 15.89 5.40
CA SER A 170 1.32 16.63 5.53
C SER A 170 1.01 18.08 5.90
N VAL A 171 1.41 18.52 7.09
CA VAL A 171 1.16 19.86 7.61
C VAL A 171 2.45 20.67 7.60
N LYS A 172 2.45 21.79 6.88
CA LYS A 172 3.54 22.78 6.87
C LYS A 172 3.08 24.04 7.58
N VAL A 173 3.70 24.34 8.72
CA VAL A 173 3.33 25.47 9.58
C VAL A 173 4.27 26.66 9.34
N LEU A 174 3.73 27.88 9.42
CA LEU A 174 4.42 29.18 9.31
C LEU A 174 5.45 29.21 8.16
N GLY A 175 5.00 29.08 6.93
CA GLY A 175 5.88 29.22 5.76
C GLY A 175 6.97 28.15 5.62
N LYS A 176 6.71 26.92 6.13
CA LYS A 176 7.62 25.74 6.15
C LYS A 176 8.63 25.71 7.32
N LEU A 177 8.46 26.55 8.35
CA LEU A 177 9.30 26.50 9.56
C LEU A 177 9.15 25.20 10.35
N GLN A 178 8.01 24.52 10.25
CA GLN A 178 7.81 23.17 10.79
C GLN A 178 7.08 22.31 9.74
N THR A 179 7.45 21.04 9.65
CA THR A 179 6.70 20.02 8.88
C THR A 179 6.33 18.86 9.80
N VAL A 180 5.08 18.41 9.74
CA VAL A 180 4.56 17.21 10.41
C VAL A 180 3.89 16.34 9.36
N ASP A 181 4.38 15.12 9.18
CA ASP A 181 3.85 14.14 8.24
C ASP A 181 3.19 13.01 9.05
N ILE A 182 1.91 12.73 8.79
CA ILE A 182 1.07 11.80 9.54
C ILE A 182 0.57 10.71 8.61
N SER A 183 0.79 9.47 9.02
CA SER A 183 0.49 8.23 8.31
C SER A 183 1.11 8.23 6.91
N SER A 184 2.36 7.76 6.80
CA SER A 184 3.09 7.65 5.53
C SER A 184 3.47 6.22 5.21
N ALA A 185 3.31 5.85 3.95
CA ALA A 185 3.61 4.55 3.39
C ALA A 185 4.39 4.73 2.08
N THR A 186 5.51 4.03 1.94
CA THR A 186 6.36 4.03 0.75
C THR A 186 6.43 2.61 0.22
N CYS A 187 6.06 2.41 -1.06
CA CYS A 187 6.11 1.11 -1.70
C CYS A 187 6.83 1.14 -3.04
N THR A 188 7.47 0.02 -3.35
CA THR A 188 8.13 -0.31 -4.61
C THR A 188 7.16 -0.97 -5.59
N GLU A 189 7.62 -1.31 -6.79
CA GLU A 189 6.94 -2.33 -7.60
C GLU A 189 7.09 -3.69 -6.91
N LYS A 190 6.01 -4.48 -6.90
CA LYS A 190 6.15 -5.89 -6.55
C LYS A 190 7.05 -6.52 -7.60
N GLN A 191 8.19 -7.08 -7.19
CA GLN A 191 8.95 -7.93 -8.12
C GLN A 191 8.06 -9.12 -8.45
N GLY A 192 7.52 -9.11 -9.68
CA GLY A 192 6.74 -10.22 -10.18
C GLY A 192 7.58 -11.48 -10.04
N GLY A 193 7.06 -12.48 -9.35
CA GLY A 193 7.64 -13.81 -9.42
C GLY A 193 7.72 -14.16 -10.89
N THR A 194 8.93 -14.39 -11.39
CA THR A 194 9.16 -14.60 -12.81
C THR A 194 8.30 -15.77 -13.24
N GLU A 195 7.22 -15.48 -13.98
CA GLU A 195 6.46 -16.52 -14.66
C GLU A 195 7.50 -17.29 -15.49
N PRO A 196 7.63 -18.62 -15.31
CA PRO A 196 8.72 -19.34 -15.95
C PRO A 196 8.64 -19.08 -17.44
N THR A 197 9.64 -18.39 -17.99
CA THR A 197 9.73 -18.14 -19.43
C THR A 197 9.54 -19.48 -20.12
N GLU A 198 8.40 -19.65 -20.81
CA GLU A 198 8.14 -20.86 -21.58
C GLU A 198 9.35 -21.04 -22.48
N THR A 199 10.12 -22.09 -22.19
CA THR A 199 11.30 -22.39 -22.97
C THR A 199 10.78 -22.77 -24.34
N THR A 200 10.95 -21.87 -25.32
CA THR A 200 10.51 -22.09 -26.69
C THR A 200 11.07 -23.42 -27.15
N GLY A 201 10.20 -24.42 -27.22
CA GLY A 201 10.56 -25.77 -27.64
C GLY A 201 11.18 -25.73 -29.04
N PRO A 202 12.08 -26.67 -29.38
CA PRO A 202 12.65 -26.74 -30.72
C PRO A 202 11.54 -26.75 -31.77
N SER A 203 11.61 -25.84 -32.74
CA SER A 203 10.61 -25.76 -33.80
C SER A 203 10.49 -27.08 -34.56
N GLU A 204 9.29 -27.65 -34.61
CA GLU A 204 9.02 -28.79 -35.50
C GLU A 204 9.20 -28.38 -36.97
N PRO A 205 9.80 -29.25 -37.81
CA PRO A 205 9.91 -28.99 -39.24
C PRO A 205 8.57 -29.25 -39.95
N THR A 206 8.22 -28.37 -40.88
CA THR A 206 6.90 -28.34 -41.53
C THR A 206 6.74 -29.35 -42.69
N GLU A 207 5.53 -29.92 -42.76
CA GLU A 207 4.84 -30.55 -43.91
C GLU A 207 5.40 -31.80 -44.60
N THR A 208 4.49 -32.75 -44.93
CA THR A 208 4.29 -33.29 -46.30
C THR A 208 2.97 -34.09 -46.40
N THR A 209 2.01 -33.56 -47.16
CA THR A 209 0.84 -34.21 -47.86
C THR A 209 -0.18 -35.10 -47.12
N GLY A 210 -1.48 -34.84 -47.36
CA GLY A 210 -2.63 -35.73 -47.02
C GLY A 210 -2.80 -36.94 -47.97
N PRO A 211 -3.98 -37.63 -47.97
CA PRO A 211 -5.29 -36.99 -48.23
C PRO A 211 -6.46 -37.41 -47.31
N SER A 212 -7.59 -36.72 -47.47
CA SER A 212 -8.88 -36.92 -46.76
C SER A 212 -9.67 -38.15 -47.23
N GLU A 213 -10.50 -38.74 -46.35
CA GLU A 213 -11.99 -38.69 -46.44
C GLU A 213 -12.69 -39.33 -45.19
N PRO A 214 -14.02 -39.14 -44.99
CA PRO A 214 -14.68 -39.30 -43.68
C PRO A 214 -15.64 -40.50 -43.54
N THR A 215 -15.91 -40.94 -42.30
CA THR A 215 -17.15 -41.66 -41.89
C THR A 215 -17.29 -41.51 -40.36
N GLU A 216 -18.26 -40.80 -39.78
CA GLU A 216 -19.70 -41.08 -39.57
C GLU A 216 -20.07 -42.16 -38.50
N THR A 217 -20.77 -41.68 -37.45
CA THR A 217 -22.03 -42.26 -36.88
C THR A 217 -21.99 -43.18 -35.63
N THR A 218 -22.93 -42.88 -34.70
CA THR A 218 -23.50 -43.67 -33.56
C THR A 218 -22.79 -43.74 -32.19
N THR A 219 -23.45 -44.00 -31.03
CA THR A 219 -24.81 -43.71 -30.46
C THR A 219 -24.88 -44.30 -29.03
N SER A 220 -25.33 -43.54 -28.00
CA SER A 220 -25.81 -43.99 -26.66
C SER A 220 -24.83 -44.85 -25.80
N THR A 221 -24.95 -45.03 -24.47
CA THR A 221 -26.12 -45.45 -23.67
C THR A 221 -25.87 -45.31 -22.14
N GLN A 222 -26.78 -44.66 -21.39
CA GLN A 222 -27.04 -44.85 -19.94
C GLN A 222 -28.00 -46.08 -19.78
N PRO A 223 -28.23 -46.78 -18.63
CA PRO A 223 -28.28 -46.26 -17.24
C PRO A 223 -27.99 -47.27 -16.07
N GLY A 224 -28.36 -46.89 -14.83
CA GLY A 224 -28.44 -47.73 -13.60
C GLY A 224 -27.19 -47.66 -12.70
N ASP A 225 -27.23 -47.79 -11.37
CA ASP A 225 -28.31 -47.95 -10.36
C ASP A 225 -27.69 -47.73 -8.94
N GLY A 226 -28.36 -47.60 -7.79
CA GLY A 226 -29.78 -47.59 -7.40
C GLY A 226 -29.94 -47.72 -5.85
N GLY A 227 -30.91 -47.02 -5.22
CA GLY A 227 -31.17 -47.04 -3.76
C GLY A 227 -30.69 -45.78 -3.01
N ASP A 228 -31.48 -44.92 -2.35
CA ASP A 228 -32.79 -45.00 -1.66
C ASP A 228 -32.80 -45.75 -0.31
N ASN A 229 -32.91 -45.00 0.80
CA ASN A 229 -33.95 -45.14 1.84
C ASN A 229 -33.76 -44.12 2.99
N GLY A 230 -34.80 -43.32 3.28
CA GLY A 230 -35.08 -42.63 4.57
C GLY A 230 -34.12 -41.51 5.02
N GLY A 231 -34.53 -40.30 5.36
CA GLY A 231 -35.88 -39.77 5.61
C GLY A 231 -36.15 -39.56 7.10
N ASP A 232 -35.74 -38.40 7.61
CA ASP A 232 -36.27 -37.71 8.81
C ASP A 232 -35.94 -36.22 8.67
N ASP A 233 -36.86 -35.34 9.05
CA ASP A 233 -36.78 -33.89 8.86
C ASP A 233 -35.85 -33.22 9.89
N ASP A 234 -34.77 -32.55 9.45
CA ASP A 234 -34.11 -31.44 10.16
C ASP A 234 -33.12 -30.72 9.21
N ASP A 235 -33.48 -29.54 8.71
CA ASP A 235 -32.64 -28.70 7.82
C ASP A 235 -31.41 -28.13 8.55
N LEU A 236 -30.36 -28.96 8.69
CA LEU A 236 -29.03 -28.51 9.10
C LEU A 236 -28.26 -27.99 7.86
N PRO A 237 -27.88 -26.70 7.80
CA PRO A 237 -27.11 -26.18 6.67
C PRO A 237 -25.72 -26.81 6.65
N GLY A 238 -25.38 -27.46 5.54
CA GLY A 238 -24.05 -28.03 5.32
C GLY A 238 -22.97 -26.96 5.15
N ASP A 239 -21.70 -27.39 5.16
CA ASP A 239 -20.52 -26.53 4.98
C ASP A 239 -20.33 -26.02 3.53
N GLU A 240 -21.29 -26.29 2.63
CA GLU A 240 -21.27 -25.91 1.23
C GLU A 240 -22.26 -24.77 0.94
N ALA A 241 -21.94 -23.94 -0.07
CA ALA A 241 -22.80 -22.82 -0.46
C ALA A 241 -24.16 -23.33 -0.99
N ASP A 242 -25.22 -22.54 -0.76
CA ASP A 242 -26.56 -22.91 -1.25
C ASP A 242 -26.65 -22.87 -2.79
N GLU A 243 -27.77 -23.35 -3.33
CA GLU A 243 -28.06 -23.38 -4.78
C GLU A 243 -27.99 -21.99 -5.46
N ASN A 244 -28.02 -20.90 -4.68
CA ASN A 244 -27.93 -19.52 -5.13
C ASN A 244 -26.54 -18.91 -4.92
N GLY A 245 -25.56 -19.69 -4.43
CA GLY A 245 -24.20 -19.26 -4.16
C GLY A 245 -24.02 -18.48 -2.85
N ASN A 246 -24.99 -18.51 -1.93
CA ASN A 246 -24.83 -17.90 -0.62
C ASN A 246 -23.92 -18.76 0.26
N ALA A 247 -22.98 -18.14 0.98
CA ALA A 247 -22.11 -18.83 1.91
C ALA A 247 -22.89 -19.46 3.09
N PRO A 248 -22.43 -20.60 3.64
CA PRO A 248 -23.03 -21.22 4.81
C PRO A 248 -23.21 -20.24 5.98
N ARG A 249 -24.33 -20.37 6.69
CA ARG A 249 -24.55 -19.63 7.95
C ARG A 249 -23.79 -20.33 9.08
N PRO A 250 -22.80 -19.70 9.73
CA PRO A 250 -22.05 -20.35 10.79
C PRO A 250 -22.96 -20.63 11.99
N THR A 251 -23.02 -21.89 12.41
CA THR A 251 -23.73 -22.33 13.61
C THR A 251 -22.99 -21.88 14.87
N PRO A 252 -23.64 -21.17 15.81
CA PRO A 252 -23.00 -20.76 17.06
C PRO A 252 -22.62 -21.97 17.92
N GLN A 253 -21.32 -22.17 18.16
CA GLN A 253 -20.83 -23.12 19.17
C GLN A 253 -21.16 -22.59 20.59
N PRO A 254 -21.81 -23.38 21.46
CA PRO A 254 -22.01 -23.02 22.86
C PRO A 254 -20.66 -22.86 23.58
N GLY A 255 -20.43 -21.69 24.17
CA GLY A 255 -19.19 -21.41 24.91
C GLY A 255 -19.11 -22.21 26.21
N HIS A 256 -18.18 -23.16 26.30
CA HIS A 256 -17.90 -23.90 27.53
C HIS A 256 -17.12 -23.00 28.52
N LEU A 257 -17.85 -22.19 29.30
CA LEU A 257 -17.30 -21.44 30.42
C LEU A 257 -17.53 -22.20 31.71
N ASP A 258 -16.58 -23.08 32.06
CA ASP A 258 -16.51 -23.68 33.40
C ASP A 258 -16.11 -22.61 34.42
N VAL A 259 -17.11 -21.94 34.99
CA VAL A 259 -16.91 -20.98 36.08
C VAL A 259 -16.80 -21.75 37.39
N THR A 260 -15.58 -22.13 37.77
CA THR A 260 -15.30 -22.67 39.11
C THR A 260 -15.47 -21.57 40.15
N GLY A 261 -16.53 -21.66 40.95
CA GLY A 261 -16.76 -20.84 42.15
C GLY A 261 -16.07 -21.37 43.40
#